data_AF-A0A679FJG7-F1
#
_entry.id   AF-A0A679FJG7-F1
#
_cell.length_a   1.000
_cell.length_b   1.000
_cell.length_c   1.000
_cell.angle_alpha   90.00
_cell.angle_beta   90.00
_cell.angle_gamma   90.00
#
_symmetry.space_group_name_H-M   'P 1'
#
loop_
_entity.id
_entity.type
_entity.pdbx_description
1 polymer ?
#
loop_
_entity_poly.entity_id
_entity_poly.type
_entity_poly.pdbx_seq_one_letter_code
_entity_poly.pdbx_strand_id
1 'polypeptide(L)'
;MARSISDAGGAPFIDIFDIKKGDRIEERVRTGIEHCAELVALLTPWSVGRNWVWTEVAAAWALKKRFVGVTYGVTIEEIERNHGGMACLGPTNVVALDDFDAYIRELAERIHSGDRE
;
A
#
# COMPACT_ATOMS: atom_id res chain seq x y z
N MET A 1 7.18 -9.39 0.69
CA MET A 1 6.03 -8.56 1.16
C MET A 1 4.83 -9.40 1.53
N ALA A 2 4.03 -9.92 0.59
CA ALA A 2 2.78 -10.63 0.94
C ALA A 2 2.99 -11.81 1.90
N ARG A 3 4.01 -12.65 1.67
CA ARG A 3 4.37 -13.73 2.59
C ARG A 3 4.68 -13.22 4.00
N SER A 4 5.48 -12.17 4.13
CA SER A 4 5.82 -11.57 5.42
C SER A 4 4.59 -11.03 6.15
N ILE A 5 3.62 -10.48 5.42
CA ILE A 5 2.32 -10.04 5.98
C ILE A 5 1.51 -11.25 6.48
N SER A 6 1.47 -12.34 5.71
CA SER A 6 0.82 -13.59 6.14
C SER A 6 1.47 -14.20 7.37
N ASP A 7 2.81 -14.22 7.41
CA ASP A 7 3.57 -14.75 8.54
C ASP A 7 3.36 -13.90 9.82
N ALA A 8 3.01 -12.62 9.68
CA ALA A 8 2.61 -11.73 10.77
C ALA A 8 1.14 -11.87 11.21
N GLY A 9 0.37 -12.78 10.60
CA GLY A 9 -1.05 -13.02 10.91
C GLY A 9 -2.04 -12.22 10.04
N GLY A 10 -1.56 -11.50 9.03
CA GLY A 10 -2.39 -10.76 8.09
C GLY A 10 -2.97 -11.63 6.97
N ALA A 11 -4.02 -11.15 6.32
CA ALA A 11 -4.59 -11.77 5.12
C ALA A 11 -4.38 -10.83 3.92
N PRO A 12 -3.22 -10.90 3.21
CA PRO A 12 -2.94 -10.00 2.11
C PRO A 12 -3.86 -10.29 0.92
N PHE A 13 -4.39 -9.22 0.32
CA PHE A 13 -5.01 -9.24 -1.00
C PHE A 13 -4.04 -8.57 -1.98
N ILE A 14 -3.64 -9.28 -3.04
CA ILE A 14 -2.69 -8.78 -4.02
C ILE A 14 -3.39 -8.59 -5.35
N ASP A 15 -3.49 -7.33 -5.74
CA ASP A 15 -4.33 -6.88 -6.84
C ASP A 15 -4.20 -7.71 -8.14
N ILE A 16 -3.06 -7.64 -8.83
CA ILE A 16 -2.86 -8.34 -10.11
C ILE A 16 -2.82 -9.87 -10.02
N PHE A 17 -2.67 -10.45 -8.83
CA PHE A 17 -2.60 -11.90 -8.65
C PHE A 17 -3.96 -12.50 -8.25
N ASP A 18 -4.80 -11.73 -7.57
CA ASP A 18 -6.12 -12.16 -7.07
C ASP A 18 -7.29 -11.70 -7.96
N ILE A 19 -7.02 -10.86 -8.96
CA ILE A 19 -8.00 -10.45 -10.00
C ILE A 19 -7.99 -11.48 -11.13
N LYS A 20 -9.17 -12.05 -11.44
CA LYS A 20 -9.32 -13.08 -12.48
C LYS A 20 -9.51 -12.44 -13.86
N LYS A 21 -9.16 -13.18 -14.92
CA LYS A 21 -9.41 -12.76 -16.30
C LYS A 21 -10.91 -12.52 -16.51
N GLY A 22 -11.27 -11.33 -16.97
CA GLY A 22 -12.66 -10.91 -17.16
C GLY A 22 -13.23 -10.05 -16.03
N ASP A 23 -12.54 -9.95 -14.90
CA ASP A 23 -12.92 -9.02 -13.83
C ASP A 23 -12.62 -7.57 -14.26
N ARG A 24 -13.45 -6.64 -13.78
CA ARG A 24 -13.15 -5.21 -13.85
C ARG A 24 -12.14 -4.92 -12.73
N ILE A 25 -10.87 -4.71 -13.12
CA ILE A 25 -9.74 -4.48 -12.19
C ILE A 25 -10.10 -3.40 -11.17
N GLU A 26 -10.57 -2.24 -11.64
CA GLU A 26 -10.94 -1.09 -10.81
C GLU A 26 -11.99 -1.44 -9.73
N GLU A 27 -12.95 -2.31 -10.03
CA GLU A 27 -13.99 -2.69 -9.07
C GLU A 27 -13.43 -3.62 -8.00
N ARG A 28 -12.57 -4.58 -8.38
CA ARG A 28 -11.94 -5.52 -7.46
C ARG A 28 -10.96 -4.80 -6.53
N VAL A 29 -10.14 -3.92 -7.08
CA VAL A 29 -9.26 -3.01 -6.34
C VAL A 29 -10.08 -2.22 -5.31
N ARG A 30 -11.13 -1.53 -5.76
CA ARG A 30 -11.97 -0.69 -4.88
C ARG A 30 -12.57 -1.51 -3.74
N THR A 31 -13.15 -2.66 -4.05
CA THR A 31 -13.70 -3.57 -3.03
C THR A 31 -12.61 -4.05 -2.07
N GLY A 32 -11.40 -4.31 -2.56
CA GLY A 32 -10.24 -4.62 -1.71
C GLY A 32 -9.91 -3.49 -0.73
N ILE A 33 -9.85 -2.25 -1.22
CA ILE A 33 -9.57 -1.06 -0.39
C ILE A 33 -10.70 -0.81 0.63
N GLU A 34 -11.96 -0.98 0.24
CA GLU A 34 -13.11 -0.81 1.15
C GLU A 34 -13.06 -1.80 2.32
N HIS A 35 -12.63 -3.05 2.07
CA HIS A 35 -12.61 -4.11 3.08
C HIS A 35 -11.27 -4.31 3.79
N CYS A 36 -10.19 -3.65 3.36
CA CYS A 36 -8.92 -3.73 4.06
C CYS A 36 -8.91 -2.87 5.33
N ALA A 37 -8.12 -3.28 6.31
CA ALA A 37 -7.74 -2.44 7.44
C ALA A 37 -6.60 -1.48 7.05
N GLU A 38 -5.68 -1.97 6.22
CA GLU A 38 -4.46 -1.26 5.85
C GLU A 38 -4.07 -1.55 4.39
N LEU A 39 -3.65 -0.52 3.66
CA LEU A 39 -3.10 -0.62 2.30
C LEU A 39 -1.58 -0.51 2.32
N VAL A 40 -0.88 -1.43 1.66
CA VAL A 40 0.59 -1.41 1.52
C VAL A 40 0.94 -1.25 0.04
N ALA A 41 1.41 -0.07 -0.34
CA ALA A 41 1.75 0.25 -1.73
C ALA A 41 3.26 0.10 -1.98
N LEU A 42 3.67 -0.82 -2.88
CA LEU A 42 5.06 -0.92 -3.31
C LEU A 42 5.37 0.12 -4.41
N LEU A 43 6.15 1.13 -4.05
CA LEU A 43 6.58 2.22 -4.90
C LEU A 43 7.96 1.91 -5.49
N THR A 44 8.00 1.77 -6.80
CA THR A 44 9.18 1.50 -7.61
C THR A 44 9.27 2.56 -8.70
N PRO A 45 10.42 2.73 -9.38
CA PRO A 45 10.52 3.63 -10.53
C PRO A 45 9.43 3.40 -11.59
N TRP A 46 8.92 2.18 -11.72
CA TRP A 46 7.88 1.83 -12.69
C TRP A 46 6.47 2.07 -12.18
N SER A 47 6.20 1.89 -10.87
CA SER A 47 4.85 2.04 -10.32
C SER A 47 4.49 3.49 -10.06
N VAL A 48 5.46 4.35 -9.71
CA VAL A 48 5.22 5.78 -9.45
C VAL A 48 4.80 6.57 -10.70
N GLY A 49 5.09 6.05 -11.89
CA GLY A 49 4.62 6.62 -13.16
C GLY A 49 3.21 6.18 -13.56
N ARG A 50 2.56 5.26 -12.81
CA ARG A 50 1.25 4.71 -13.17
C ARG A 50 0.14 5.41 -12.37
N ASN A 51 -0.75 6.11 -13.08
CA ASN A 51 -1.87 6.84 -12.47
C ASN A 51 -2.77 5.97 -11.56
N TRP A 52 -2.94 4.68 -11.89
CA TRP A 52 -3.78 3.79 -11.09
C TRP A 52 -3.23 3.55 -9.67
N VAL A 53 -1.90 3.49 -9.50
CA VAL A 53 -1.25 3.33 -8.19
C VAL A 53 -1.61 4.52 -7.28
N TRP A 54 -1.54 5.73 -7.83
CA TRP A 54 -1.89 6.93 -7.10
C TRP A 54 -3.39 7.04 -6.82
N THR A 55 -4.22 6.51 -7.71
CA THR A 55 -5.67 6.47 -7.52
C THR A 55 -6.03 5.56 -6.35
N GLU A 56 -5.36 4.43 -6.20
CA GLU A 56 -5.54 3.51 -5.06
C GLU A 56 -5.10 4.11 -3.74
N VAL A 57 -3.92 4.74 -3.72
CA VAL A 57 -3.41 5.45 -2.53
C VAL A 57 -4.35 6.59 -2.14
N ALA A 58 -4.83 7.36 -3.12
CA ALA A 58 -5.79 8.44 -2.89
C ALA A 58 -7.15 7.90 -2.42
N ALA A 59 -7.60 6.73 -2.90
CA ALA A 59 -8.82 6.10 -2.45
C ALA A 59 -8.71 5.62 -1.00
N ALA A 60 -7.60 4.99 -0.60
CA ALA A 60 -7.35 4.61 0.78
C ALA A 60 -7.34 5.84 1.71
N TRP A 61 -6.68 6.92 1.28
CA TRP A 61 -6.69 8.20 1.99
C TRP A 61 -8.11 8.78 2.13
N ALA A 62 -8.88 8.82 1.05
CA ALA A 62 -10.25 9.33 1.04
C ALA A 62 -11.20 8.51 1.93
N LEU A 63 -10.98 7.20 2.02
CA LEU A 63 -11.72 6.28 2.87
C LEU A 63 -11.21 6.25 4.33
N LYS A 64 -10.25 7.11 4.68
CA LYS A 64 -9.59 7.16 6.00
C LYS A 64 -9.01 5.81 6.43
N LYS A 65 -8.57 5.01 5.47
CA LYS A 65 -7.86 3.77 5.73
C LYS A 65 -6.42 4.07 6.12
N ARG A 66 -5.83 3.22 6.94
CA ARG A 66 -4.38 3.23 7.13
C ARG A 66 -3.71 2.84 5.81
N PHE A 67 -2.65 3.54 5.43
CA PHE A 67 -1.84 3.16 4.28
C PHE A 67 -0.38 3.49 4.50
N VAL A 68 0.50 2.71 3.87
CA VAL A 68 1.94 2.93 3.87
C VAL A 68 2.49 2.78 2.45
N GLY A 69 3.36 3.70 2.06
CA GLY A 69 4.18 3.57 0.86
C GLY A 69 5.48 2.87 1.21
N VAL A 70 5.80 1.78 0.51
CA VAL A 70 7.06 1.04 0.64
C VAL A 70 7.92 1.32 -0.59
N THR A 71 9.06 1.98 -0.44
CA THR A 71 9.90 2.37 -1.58
C THR A 71 10.94 1.32 -1.94
N TYR A 72 11.17 1.11 -3.24
CA TYR A 72 12.22 0.24 -3.77
C TYR A 72 12.85 0.83 -5.03
N GLY A 73 14.12 1.21 -4.93
CA GLY A 73 14.87 1.80 -6.04
C GLY A 73 14.40 3.19 -6.46
N VAL A 74 13.63 3.88 -5.60
CA VAL A 74 13.19 5.27 -5.77
C VAL A 74 13.15 5.95 -4.42
N THR A 75 13.51 7.23 -4.34
CA THR A 75 13.37 8.03 -3.11
C THR A 75 12.10 8.89 -3.14
N ILE A 76 11.66 9.36 -1.98
CA ILE A 76 10.50 10.25 -1.89
C ILE A 76 10.75 11.55 -2.65
N GLU A 77 11.95 12.11 -2.53
CA GLU A 77 12.34 13.33 -3.23
C GLU A 77 12.28 13.17 -4.75
N GLU A 78 12.64 11.99 -5.27
CA GLU A 78 12.52 11.67 -6.70
C GLU A 78 11.06 11.59 -7.14
N ILE A 79 10.18 11.04 -6.29
CA ILE A 79 8.74 10.99 -6.57
C ILE A 79 8.14 12.39 -6.58
N GLU A 80 8.46 13.22 -5.58
CA GLU A 80 7.98 14.60 -5.48
C GLU A 80 8.40 15.42 -6.69
N ARG A 81 9.69 15.35 -7.05
CA ARG A 81 10.27 16.16 -8.12
C ARG A 81 9.72 15.77 -9.50
N ASN A 82 9.53 14.48 -9.76
CA ASN A 82 9.29 13.99 -11.12
C ASN A 82 7.83 13.59 -11.39
N HIS A 83 7.05 13.30 -10.35
CA HIS A 83 5.73 12.68 -10.53
C HIS A 83 4.60 13.39 -9.80
N GLY A 84 4.88 14.30 -8.85
CA GLY A 84 3.86 15.10 -8.15
C GLY A 84 2.84 14.31 -7.32
N GLY A 85 3.00 12.98 -7.19
CA GLY A 85 2.04 12.07 -6.55
C GLY A 85 2.01 12.08 -5.02
N MET A 86 2.90 12.85 -4.38
CA MET A 86 3.09 12.80 -2.94
C MET A 86 2.06 13.58 -2.12
N ALA A 87 1.08 14.27 -2.72
CA ALA A 87 0.09 15.04 -1.96
C ALA A 87 -0.63 14.21 -0.87
N CYS A 88 -0.86 12.92 -1.13
CA CYS A 88 -1.49 12.00 -0.18
C CYS A 88 -0.48 11.28 0.74
N LEU A 89 0.79 11.15 0.34
CA LEU A 89 1.84 10.45 1.11
C LEU A 89 2.74 11.40 1.92
N GLY A 90 2.72 12.70 1.65
CA GLY A 90 3.58 13.70 2.29
C GLY A 90 3.55 13.71 3.83
N PRO A 91 2.41 13.43 4.49
CA PRO A 91 2.37 13.29 5.95
C PRO A 91 2.53 11.83 6.45
N THR A 92 2.69 10.84 5.56
CA THR A 92 2.74 9.42 5.91
C THR A 92 4.19 8.97 6.09
N ASN A 93 4.46 8.22 7.16
CA ASN A 93 5.77 7.58 7.38
C ASN A 93 5.97 6.46 6.35
N VAL A 94 6.63 6.78 5.23
CA VAL A 94 6.99 5.81 4.20
C VAL A 94 8.14 4.92 4.67
N VAL A 95 8.20 3.71 4.15
CA VAL A 95 9.15 2.68 4.60
C VAL A 95 10.05 2.30 3.42
N ALA A 96 11.36 2.35 3.57
CA ALA A 96 12.24 1.73 2.57
C ALA A 96 12.05 0.21 2.60
N LEU A 97 12.11 -0.47 1.46
CA LEU A 97 11.96 -1.94 1.43
C LEU A 97 12.99 -2.64 2.33
N ASP A 98 14.18 -2.06 2.49
CA ASP A 98 15.23 -2.58 3.38
C ASP A 98 14.82 -2.53 4.87
N ASP A 99 13.93 -1.60 5.24
CA ASP A 99 13.37 -1.45 6.59
C ASP A 99 12.01 -2.14 6.75
N PHE A 100 11.58 -2.92 5.75
CA PHE A 100 10.23 -3.53 5.74
C PHE A 100 9.98 -4.48 6.92
N ASP A 101 11.03 -5.12 7.47
CA ASP A 101 10.90 -5.98 8.65
C ASP A 101 10.54 -5.19 9.92
N ALA A 102 10.90 -3.91 10.01
CA ALA A 102 10.43 -3.05 11.10
C ALA A 102 8.93 -2.80 10.98
N TYR A 103 8.46 -2.46 9.78
CA TYR A 103 7.05 -2.29 9.49
C TYR A 103 6.23 -3.57 9.76
N ILE A 104 6.75 -4.74 9.40
CA ILE A 104 6.08 -6.03 9.67
C ILE A 104 5.89 -6.27 11.17
N ARG A 105 6.86 -5.87 12.02
CA ARG A 105 6.72 -5.96 13.48
C ARG A 105 5.59 -5.07 13.99
N GLU A 106 5.53 -3.81 13.54
CA GLU A 106 4.44 -2.90 13.90
C GLU A 106 3.09 -3.40 13.39
N LEU A 107 3.04 -3.98 12.20
CA LEU A 107 1.82 -4.58 11.64
C LEU A 107 1.35 -5.77 12.49
N ALA A 108 2.28 -6.64 12.90
CA ALA A 108 1.96 -7.75 13.78
C ALA A 108 1.39 -7.26 15.12
N GLU A 109 1.98 -6.22 15.71
CA GLU A 109 1.46 -5.60 16.94
C GLU A 109 0.02 -5.08 16.75
N ARG A 110 -0.26 -4.39 15.63
CA ARG A 110 -1.62 -3.91 15.30
C ARG A 110 -2.63 -5.04 15.12
N ILE A 111 -2.23 -6.13 14.47
CA ILE A 111 -3.10 -7.30 14.28
C ILE A 111 -3.45 -7.93 15.63
N HIS A 112 -2.47 -8.03 16.54
CA HIS A 112 -2.69 -8.61 17.88
C HIS A 112 -3.43 -7.67 18.83
N SER A 113 -3.25 -6.35 18.74
CA SER A 113 -3.98 -5.37 19.56
C SER A 113 -5.45 -5.24 19.16
N GLY A 114 -5.82 -5.68 17.96
CA GLY A 114 -7.18 -5.57 17.44
C GLY A 114 -7.57 -4.12 17.14
N ASP A 115 -6.60 -3.23 16.94
CA ASP A 115 -6.85 -1.84 16.56
C ASP A 115 -7.64 -1.82 15.25
N ARG A 116 -8.94 -1.56 15.39
CA ARG A 116 -9.84 -1.17 14.31
C ARG A 116 -10.07 0.32 14.48
N GLU A 117 -9.24 1.13 13.82
CA GLU A 117 -9.54 2.55 13.59
C GLU A 117 -10.85 2.73 12.82
#